data_AF-A0A5B6ZUC4-F1
#
_entry.id   AF-A0A5B6ZUC4-F1
#
_cell.length_a   1.000
_cell.length_b   1.000
_cell.length_c   1.000
_cell.angle_alpha   90.00
_cell.angle_beta   90.00
_cell.angle_gamma   90.00
#
_symmetry.space_group_name_H-M   'P 1'
#
loop_
_entity.id
_entity.type
_entity.pdbx_description
1 polymer ?
#
loop_
_entity_poly.entity_id
_entity_poly.type
_entity_poly.pdbx_seq_one_letter_code
_entity_poly.pdbx_strand_id
1 'polypeptide(L)'
;LLSTPGGLTSDIMQQAEAEVKRLDQLKASKMKELFFKKQIELEEICNTSHMEIPSQSEMEIIINLINSGEIDHADLLMSMDKQILRAKEEASSRNVIMEKVEKWMLAHDEERWLEEYSRDENRYSVSRGSHKNLRRAERARVMVNKIPALVDSLIAKTKSWEEERKKVFLYDEVPLLAMLEEYNMSRQEKEEEKQRQREKKKVQSQVVVVQENLFGPRPTTSSRRLSNRSLNGGFSNGAQVNKRFSLDIQQLGSSCINSPTQGTSFIREGKKAHRQKAFFQTGLASHLREDTASVVSSFSSPLLP
;
A
#
# COMPACT_ATOMS: atom_id res chain seq x y z
N LEU A 1 35.14 62.07 47.50
CA LEU A 1 34.72 60.67 47.48
C LEU A 1 35.32 60.05 46.22
N LEU A 2 36.51 59.47 46.34
CA LEU A 2 37.23 58.86 45.23
C LEU A 2 36.58 57.51 44.89
N SER A 3 36.14 57.35 43.66
CA SER A 3 35.73 56.06 43.11
C SER A 3 37.00 55.23 42.85
N THR A 4 37.20 54.19 43.64
CA THR A 4 38.32 53.26 43.52
C THR A 4 38.25 52.53 42.17
N PRO A 5 39.29 52.59 41.33
CA PRO A 5 39.32 51.93 40.03
C PRO A 5 39.50 50.43 40.23
N GLY A 6 38.38 49.72 40.31
CA GLY A 6 38.32 48.29 40.63
C GLY A 6 37.07 47.89 41.42
N GLY A 7 36.25 48.84 41.88
CA GLY A 7 34.95 48.57 42.48
C GLY A 7 33.89 48.30 41.40
N LEU A 8 33.03 47.30 41.65
CA LEU A 8 31.81 47.05 40.88
C LEU A 8 30.95 48.33 40.85
N THR A 9 31.07 49.13 39.79
CA THR A 9 30.21 50.30 39.56
C THR A 9 28.80 49.83 39.22
N SER A 10 27.78 50.61 39.61
CA SER A 10 26.36 50.31 39.32
C SER A 10 26.12 49.99 37.85
N ASP A 11 26.82 50.71 36.96
CA ASP A 11 26.73 50.53 35.51
C ASP A 11 27.23 49.15 35.04
N ILE A 12 28.32 48.65 35.64
CA ILE A 12 28.88 47.32 35.34
C ILE A 12 27.91 46.23 35.80
N MET A 13 27.25 46.42 36.94
CA MET A 13 26.26 45.48 37.46
C MET A 13 25.00 45.44 36.58
N GLN A 14 24.51 46.60 36.15
CA GLN A 14 23.36 46.70 35.24
C GLN A 14 23.68 46.11 33.86
N GLN A 15 24.89 46.35 33.34
CA GLN A 15 25.34 45.73 32.10
C GLN A 15 25.45 44.21 32.21
N ALA A 16 25.98 43.70 33.33
CA ALA A 16 26.05 42.26 33.58
C ALA A 16 24.65 41.63 33.68
N GLU A 17 23.70 42.28 34.37
CA GLU A 17 22.32 41.79 34.46
C GLU A 17 21.63 41.76 33.08
N ALA A 18 21.81 42.82 32.28
CA ALA A 18 21.29 42.87 30.92
C ALA A 18 21.88 41.76 30.03
N GLU A 19 23.19 41.51 30.16
CA GLU A 19 23.86 40.46 29.42
C GLU A 19 23.42 39.05 29.85
N VAL A 20 23.20 38.81 31.14
CA VAL A 20 22.63 37.54 31.64
C VAL A 20 21.24 37.30 31.04
N LYS A 21 20.35 38.29 31.09
CA LYS A 21 19.02 38.18 30.48
C LYS A 21 19.09 37.89 28.97
N ARG A 22 20.00 38.56 28.26
CA ARG A 22 20.23 38.33 26.83
C ARG A 22 20.73 36.90 26.56
N LEU A 23 21.63 36.40 27.40
CA LEU A 23 22.15 35.03 27.32
C LEU A 23 21.08 33.99 27.63
N ASP A 24 20.22 34.22 28.63
CA ASP A 24 19.11 33.33 28.97
C ASP A 24 18.12 33.23 27.81
N GLN A 25 17.77 34.36 27.19
CA GLN A 25 16.94 34.38 25.99
C GLN A 25 17.60 33.64 24.81
N LEU A 26 18.91 33.84 24.61
CA LEU A 26 19.65 33.14 23.57
C LEU A 26 19.70 31.63 23.83
N LYS A 27 19.89 31.21 25.08
CA LYS A 27 19.90 29.81 25.50
C LYS A 27 18.53 29.17 25.28
N ALA A 28 17.44 29.84 25.69
CA ALA A 28 16.07 29.36 25.46
C ALA A 28 15.76 29.25 23.95
N SER A 29 16.14 30.25 23.15
CA SER A 29 15.99 30.23 21.70
C SER A 29 16.73 29.05 21.05
N LYS A 30 17.98 28.81 21.47
CA LYS A 30 18.76 27.66 21.00
C LYS A 30 18.23 26.32 21.48
N MET A 31 17.71 26.26 22.71
CA MET A 31 17.08 25.06 23.25
C MET A 31 15.82 24.70 22.47
N LYS A 32 15.00 25.70 22.16
CA LYS A 32 13.81 25.54 21.31
C LYS A 32 14.17 25.01 19.92
N GLU A 33 15.24 25.54 19.30
CA GLU A 33 15.75 25.04 18.01
C GLU A 33 16.12 23.54 18.06
N LEU A 34 16.85 23.13 19.10
CA LEU A 34 17.25 21.72 19.28
C LEU A 34 16.06 20.82 19.57
N PHE A 35 15.13 21.26 20.41
CA PHE A 35 13.89 20.55 20.70
C PHE A 35 13.09 20.28 19.43
N PHE A 36 12.89 21.30 18.57
CA PHE A 36 12.20 21.10 17.29
C PHE A 36 12.89 20.07 16.40
N LYS A 37 14.22 20.10 16.30
CA LYS A 37 14.96 19.10 15.49
C LYS A 37 14.73 17.68 16.00
N LYS A 38 14.76 17.49 17.32
CA LYS A 38 14.49 16.19 17.96
C LYS A 38 13.05 15.73 17.78
N GLN A 39 12.11 16.67 17.86
CA GLN A 39 10.70 16.39 17.64
C GLN A 39 10.42 15.97 16.18
N ILE A 40 11.03 16.65 15.20
CA ILE A 40 10.91 16.29 13.79
C ILE A 40 11.51 14.91 13.53
N GLU A 41 12.68 14.59 14.11
CA GLU A 41 13.27 13.25 14.02
C GLU A 41 12.32 12.17 14.57
N LEU A 42 11.72 12.42 15.75
CA LEU A 42 10.74 11.52 16.36
C LEU A 42 9.51 11.33 15.49
N GLU A 43 8.96 12.42 14.96
CA GLU A 43 7.79 12.42 14.06
C GLU A 43 8.08 11.67 12.75
N GLU A 44 9.26 11.84 12.16
CA GLU A 44 9.67 11.10 10.96
C GLU A 44 9.70 9.59 11.22
N ILE A 45 10.22 9.16 12.37
CA ILE A 45 10.26 7.75 12.76
C ILE A 45 8.83 7.20 12.95
N CYS A 46 7.97 7.94 13.65
CA CYS A 46 6.57 7.54 13.84
C CYS A 46 5.83 7.44 12.50
N ASN A 47 5.95 8.44 11.64
CA ASN A 47 5.33 8.48 10.33
C ASN A 47 5.78 7.32 9.43
N THR A 48 7.09 7.10 9.33
CA THR A 48 7.65 6.03 8.51
C THR A 48 7.27 4.63 9.02
N SER A 49 7.01 4.50 10.32
CA SER A 49 6.67 3.23 10.98
C SER A 49 5.16 3.07 11.23
N HIS A 50 4.34 4.00 10.74
CA HIS A 50 2.89 4.06 10.90
C HIS A 50 2.45 3.98 12.37
N MET A 51 3.19 4.66 13.25
CA MET A 51 2.92 4.80 14.69
C MET A 51 2.24 6.13 14.99
N GLU A 52 1.59 6.21 16.14
CA GLU A 52 0.99 7.45 16.65
C GLU A 52 2.04 8.56 16.82
N ILE A 53 1.71 9.75 16.33
CA ILE A 53 2.57 10.94 16.40
C ILE A 53 2.25 11.69 17.70
N PRO A 54 3.25 12.19 18.43
CA PRO A 54 3.01 13.05 19.59
C PRO A 54 2.11 14.26 19.27
N SER A 55 1.27 14.65 20.22
CA SER A 55 0.25 15.69 19.98
C SER A 55 0.86 17.10 19.89
N GLN A 56 0.29 17.95 19.03
CA GLN A 56 0.73 19.35 18.89
C GLN A 56 0.55 20.15 20.19
N SER A 57 -0.45 19.82 21.00
CA SER A 57 -0.70 20.50 22.28
C SER A 57 0.37 20.23 23.33
N GLU A 58 0.88 18.98 23.42
CA GLU A 58 2.01 18.65 24.31
C GLU A 58 3.27 19.43 23.91
N MET A 59 3.48 19.61 22.61
CA MET A 59 4.59 20.36 22.06
C MET A 59 4.56 21.84 22.47
N GLU A 60 3.38 22.47 22.38
CA GLU A 60 3.20 23.88 22.77
C GLU A 60 3.44 24.12 24.26
N ILE A 61 3.00 23.17 25.11
CA ILE A 61 3.25 23.21 26.56
C ILE A 61 4.76 23.20 26.84
N ILE A 62 5.51 22.30 26.20
CA ILE A 62 6.96 22.20 26.39
C ILE A 62 7.67 23.47 25.88
N ILE A 63 7.24 24.03 24.75
CA ILE A 63 7.80 25.28 24.22
C ILE A 63 7.60 26.43 25.21
N ASN A 64 6.44 26.52 25.85
CA ASN A 64 6.17 27.54 26.87
C ASN A 64 7.08 27.37 28.09
N LEU A 65 7.29 26.13 28.55
CA LEU A 65 8.24 25.80 29.63
C LEU A 65 9.70 26.17 29.30
N ILE A 66 10.12 26.01 28.03
CA ILE A 66 11.46 26.43 27.59
C ILE A 66 11.60 27.95 27.70
N ASN A 67 10.57 28.72 27.31
CA ASN A 67 10.61 30.18 27.36
C ASN A 67 10.53 30.74 28.78
N SER A 68 9.84 30.05 29.71
CA SER A 68 9.78 30.44 31.12
C SER A 68 11.08 30.12 31.89
N GLY A 69 11.96 29.29 31.32
CA GLY A 69 13.19 28.84 31.98
C GLY A 69 12.95 27.90 33.16
N GLU A 70 11.73 27.37 33.29
CA GLU A 70 11.32 26.51 34.40
C GLU A 70 11.83 25.07 34.25
N ILE A 71 12.16 24.66 33.02
CA ILE A 71 12.61 23.31 32.70
C ILE A 71 14.14 23.21 32.60
N ASP A 72 14.73 22.18 33.22
CA ASP A 72 16.12 21.85 32.96
C ASP A 72 16.29 21.38 31.51
N HIS A 73 17.10 22.13 30.78
CA HIS A 73 17.30 21.92 29.36
C HIS A 73 18.09 20.65 29.04
N ALA A 74 19.02 20.26 29.92
CA ALA A 74 19.81 19.04 29.72
C ALA A 74 18.91 17.80 29.88
N ASP A 75 18.12 17.76 30.95
CA ASP A 75 17.13 16.71 31.19
C ASP A 75 16.08 16.62 30.08
N LEU A 76 15.60 17.77 29.57
CA LEU A 76 14.66 17.80 28.44
C LEU A 76 15.25 17.11 27.20
N LEU A 77 16.46 17.48 26.79
CA LEU A 77 17.09 16.89 25.61
C LEU A 77 17.35 15.39 25.80
N MET A 78 17.83 14.99 26.97
CA MET A 78 18.03 13.58 27.31
C MET A 78 16.71 12.79 27.26
N SER A 79 15.61 13.39 27.73
CA SER A 79 14.28 12.77 27.66
C SER A 79 13.82 12.58 26.22
N MET A 80 14.08 13.55 25.33
CA MET A 80 13.76 13.46 23.91
C MET A 80 14.60 12.41 23.20
N ASP A 81 15.90 12.34 23.48
CA ASP A 81 16.78 11.29 22.96
C ASP A 81 16.30 9.90 23.38
N LYS A 82 15.84 9.75 24.62
CA LYS A 82 15.25 8.50 25.11
C LYS A 82 13.94 8.17 24.39
N GLN A 83 13.09 9.16 24.11
CA GLN A 83 11.87 8.96 23.31
C GLN A 83 12.19 8.50 21.90
N ILE A 84 13.13 9.16 21.22
CA ILE A 84 13.61 8.79 19.89
C ILE A 84 14.17 7.36 19.90
N LEU A 85 14.99 7.01 20.88
CA LEU A 85 15.57 5.66 20.98
C LEU A 85 14.47 4.59 21.10
N ARG A 86 13.48 4.81 21.97
CA ARG A 86 12.33 3.90 22.10
C ARG A 86 11.52 3.82 20.81
N ALA A 87 11.30 4.94 20.13
CA ALA A 87 10.59 4.95 18.85
C ALA A 87 11.36 4.15 17.77
N LYS A 88 12.69 4.25 17.72
CA LYS A 88 13.53 3.45 16.79
C LYS A 88 13.47 1.96 17.10
N GLU A 89 13.52 1.58 18.36
CA GLU A 89 13.39 0.19 18.79
C GLU A 89 12.01 -0.37 18.43
N GLU A 90 10.96 0.39 18.73
CA GLU A 90 9.58 0.00 18.42
C GLU A 90 9.37 -0.11 16.90
N ALA A 91 9.86 0.85 16.11
CA ALA A 91 9.87 0.81 14.65
C ALA A 91 10.58 -0.45 14.12
N SER A 92 11.72 -0.80 14.70
CA SER A 92 12.49 -2.00 14.32
C SER A 92 11.69 -3.28 14.61
N SER A 93 10.99 -3.34 15.75
CA SER A 93 10.13 -4.47 16.10
C SER A 93 8.94 -4.63 15.12
N ARG A 94 8.38 -3.50 14.67
CA ARG A 94 7.24 -3.45 13.73
C ARG A 94 7.66 -3.80 12.30
N ASN A 95 8.93 -3.62 11.94
CA ASN A 95 9.42 -3.73 10.56
C ASN A 95 8.98 -5.04 9.86
N VAL A 96 9.06 -6.18 10.54
CA VAL A 96 8.69 -7.49 9.96
C VAL A 96 7.20 -7.58 9.60
N ILE A 97 6.34 -6.90 10.36
CA ILE A 97 4.89 -6.80 10.08
C ILE A 97 4.70 -5.80 8.95
N MET A 98 5.33 -4.63 9.01
CA MET A 98 5.22 -3.58 7.99
C MET A 98 5.65 -4.05 6.59
N GLU A 99 6.74 -4.80 6.47
CA GLU A 99 7.15 -5.41 5.20
C GLU A 99 6.09 -6.36 4.62
N LYS A 100 5.33 -7.05 5.48
CA LYS A 100 4.22 -7.90 5.04
C LYS A 100 2.99 -7.10 4.68
N VAL A 101 2.69 -6.02 5.42
CA VAL A 101 1.63 -5.08 5.08
C VAL A 101 1.89 -4.49 3.68
N GLU A 102 3.11 -4.03 3.39
CA GLU A 102 3.46 -3.50 2.07
C GLU A 102 3.24 -4.54 0.96
N LYS A 103 3.70 -5.78 1.17
CA LYS A 103 3.47 -6.89 0.22
C LYS A 103 1.99 -7.18 0.03
N TRP A 104 1.20 -7.17 1.10
CA TRP A 104 -0.24 -7.39 1.06
C TRP A 104 -0.95 -6.26 0.30
N MET A 105 -0.61 -5.00 0.57
CA MET A 105 -1.15 -3.84 -0.12
C MET A 105 -0.86 -3.89 -1.63
N LEU A 106 0.35 -4.27 -2.04
CA LEU A 106 0.68 -4.45 -3.46
C LEU A 106 -0.11 -5.59 -4.11
N ALA A 107 -0.30 -6.70 -3.40
CA ALA A 107 -1.09 -7.82 -3.91
C ALA A 107 -2.59 -7.47 -4.02
N HIS A 108 -3.12 -6.74 -3.03
CA HIS A 108 -4.50 -6.25 -3.02
C HIS A 108 -4.75 -5.20 -4.13
N ASP A 109 -3.80 -4.32 -4.41
CA ASP A 109 -3.90 -3.41 -5.57
C ASP A 109 -3.94 -4.17 -6.90
N GLU A 110 -3.13 -5.22 -7.03
CA GLU A 110 -3.16 -6.05 -8.24
C GLU A 110 -4.46 -6.87 -8.33
N GLU A 111 -5.02 -7.32 -7.21
CA GLU A 111 -6.36 -7.93 -7.15
C GLU A 111 -7.41 -6.98 -7.72
N ARG A 112 -7.45 -5.74 -7.22
CA ARG A 112 -8.36 -4.70 -7.70
C ARG A 112 -8.18 -4.44 -9.20
N TRP A 113 -6.94 -4.35 -9.67
CA TRP A 113 -6.65 -4.17 -11.09
C TRP A 113 -7.16 -5.35 -11.93
N LEU A 114 -6.96 -6.59 -11.45
CA LEU A 114 -7.42 -7.80 -12.14
C LEU A 114 -8.94 -7.89 -12.18
N GLU A 115 -9.63 -7.51 -11.10
CA GLU A 115 -11.09 -7.43 -11.04
C GLU A 115 -11.62 -6.46 -12.10
N GLU A 116 -11.07 -5.25 -12.16
CA GLU A 116 -11.45 -4.23 -13.14
C GLU A 116 -11.21 -4.72 -14.57
N TYR A 117 -10.01 -5.24 -14.84
CA TYR A 117 -9.69 -5.83 -16.14
C TYR A 117 -10.65 -6.99 -16.47
N SER A 118 -11.22 -7.70 -15.49
CA SER A 118 -12.11 -8.86 -15.70
C SER A 118 -13.54 -8.50 -16.01
N ARG A 119 -13.94 -7.27 -15.70
CA ARG A 119 -15.25 -6.72 -16.05
C ARG A 119 -15.24 -6.07 -17.44
N ASP A 120 -14.08 -5.70 -17.95
CA ASP A 120 -13.93 -5.09 -19.27
C ASP A 120 -14.35 -6.07 -20.39
N GLU A 121 -15.44 -5.76 -21.08
CA GLU A 121 -15.94 -6.52 -22.24
C GLU A 121 -14.97 -6.46 -23.43
N ASN A 122 -14.19 -5.39 -23.55
CA ASN A 122 -13.21 -5.18 -24.63
C ASN A 122 -11.84 -5.77 -24.32
N ARG A 123 -11.71 -6.56 -23.24
CA ARG A 123 -10.47 -7.21 -22.79
C ARG A 123 -9.74 -7.99 -23.89
N TYR A 124 -10.49 -8.63 -24.78
CA TYR A 124 -9.97 -9.47 -25.87
C TYR A 124 -9.95 -8.75 -27.22
N SER A 125 -10.19 -7.43 -27.24
CA SER A 125 -10.04 -6.65 -28.47
C SER A 125 -8.62 -6.77 -29.01
N VAL A 126 -8.49 -6.87 -30.34
CA VAL A 126 -7.21 -6.95 -31.06
C VAL A 126 -6.57 -5.57 -31.13
N SER A 127 -6.34 -4.98 -29.96
CA SER A 127 -5.73 -3.66 -29.80
C SER A 127 -4.25 -3.80 -29.52
N ARG A 128 -3.45 -2.85 -30.04
CA ARG A 128 -2.00 -2.81 -29.84
C ARG A 128 -1.68 -2.72 -28.34
N GLY A 129 -1.13 -3.80 -27.77
CA GLY A 129 -0.82 -3.89 -26.33
C GLY A 129 -1.66 -4.88 -25.52
N SER A 130 -2.73 -5.45 -26.10
CA SER A 130 -3.62 -6.42 -25.43
C SER A 130 -2.88 -7.63 -24.83
N HIS A 131 -1.90 -8.20 -25.55
CA HIS A 131 -1.07 -9.31 -25.06
C HIS A 131 -0.27 -8.96 -23.78
N LYS A 132 0.14 -7.70 -23.58
CA LYS A 132 0.84 -7.28 -22.35
C LYS A 132 -0.12 -7.28 -21.15
N ASN A 133 -1.34 -6.82 -21.36
CA ASN A 133 -2.39 -6.83 -20.32
C ASN A 133 -2.79 -8.27 -19.97
N LEU A 134 -2.92 -9.15 -20.97
CA LEU A 134 -3.17 -10.57 -20.74
C LEU A 134 -2.06 -11.23 -19.92
N ARG A 135 -0.78 -10.95 -20.25
CA ARG A 135 0.37 -11.44 -19.48
C ARG A 135 0.42 -10.85 -18.06
N ARG A 136 0.02 -9.60 -17.87
CA ARG A 136 -0.12 -9.00 -16.53
C ARG A 136 -1.22 -9.68 -15.74
N ALA A 137 -2.38 -9.92 -16.35
CA ALA A 137 -3.50 -10.61 -15.71
C ALA A 137 -3.14 -12.02 -15.24
N GLU A 138 -2.35 -12.76 -16.01
CA GLU A 138 -1.89 -14.08 -15.56
C GLU A 138 -0.95 -13.99 -14.35
N ARG A 139 -0.02 -13.02 -14.35
CA ARG A 139 0.81 -12.75 -13.17
C ARG A 139 -0.01 -12.29 -11.97
N ALA A 140 -1.01 -11.44 -12.20
CA ALA A 140 -1.94 -10.97 -11.18
C ALA A 140 -2.68 -12.13 -10.52
N ARG A 141 -3.24 -13.07 -11.29
CA ARG A 141 -3.92 -14.26 -10.76
C ARG A 141 -3.03 -15.07 -9.83
N VAL A 142 -1.77 -15.30 -10.21
CA VAL A 142 -0.82 -16.01 -9.36
C VAL A 142 -0.56 -15.27 -8.05
N MET A 143 -0.50 -13.94 -8.06
CA MET A 143 -0.34 -13.14 -6.84
C MET A 143 -1.62 -13.15 -5.99
N VAL A 144 -2.80 -12.99 -6.60
CA VAL A 144 -4.10 -13.02 -5.93
C VAL A 144 -4.34 -14.36 -5.22
N ASN A 145 -3.98 -15.47 -5.86
CA ASN A 145 -4.07 -16.80 -5.25
C ASN A 145 -3.21 -16.97 -3.99
N LYS A 146 -2.17 -16.14 -3.83
CA LYS A 146 -1.29 -16.15 -2.65
C LYS A 146 -1.75 -15.20 -1.55
N ILE A 147 -2.74 -14.32 -1.80
CA ILE A 147 -3.20 -13.34 -0.81
C ILE A 147 -3.70 -14.00 0.48
N PRO A 148 -4.53 -15.07 0.46
CA PRO A 148 -5.01 -15.69 1.70
C PRO A 148 -3.88 -16.11 2.63
N ALA A 149 -2.88 -16.84 2.11
CA ALA A 149 -1.72 -17.27 2.88
C ALA A 149 -0.87 -16.09 3.41
N LEU A 150 -0.82 -14.98 2.66
CA LEU A 150 -0.13 -13.77 3.09
C LEU A 150 -0.87 -13.08 4.24
N VAL A 151 -2.21 -12.98 4.15
CA VAL A 151 -3.09 -12.42 5.18
C VAL A 151 -3.03 -13.26 6.44
N ASP A 152 -3.14 -14.58 6.35
CA ASP A 152 -3.05 -15.49 7.50
C ASP A 152 -1.70 -15.34 8.22
N SER A 153 -0.62 -15.28 7.44
CA SER A 153 0.73 -15.08 7.98
C SER A 153 0.90 -13.69 8.63
N LEU A 154 0.23 -12.66 8.10
CA LEU A 154 0.23 -11.32 8.66
C LEU A 154 -0.55 -11.29 9.99
N ILE A 155 -1.77 -11.85 10.01
CA ILE A 155 -2.59 -11.99 11.23
C ILE A 155 -1.81 -12.73 12.33
N ALA A 156 -1.17 -13.85 12.00
CA ALA A 156 -0.40 -14.62 12.98
C ALA A 156 0.76 -13.82 13.59
N LYS A 157 1.50 -13.07 12.76
CA LYS A 157 2.60 -12.24 13.26
C LYS A 157 2.10 -11.04 14.07
N THR A 158 1.03 -10.39 13.63
CA THR A 158 0.43 -9.28 14.36
C THR A 158 -0.08 -9.74 15.72
N LYS A 159 -0.82 -10.86 15.79
CA LYS A 159 -1.28 -11.44 17.06
C LYS A 159 -0.12 -11.77 18.01
N SER A 160 0.93 -12.40 17.49
CA SER A 160 2.13 -12.71 18.30
C SER A 160 2.79 -11.44 18.84
N TRP A 161 2.86 -10.37 18.05
CA TRP A 161 3.44 -9.10 18.48
C TRP A 161 2.56 -8.39 19.53
N GLU A 162 1.23 -8.41 19.35
CA GLU A 162 0.29 -7.83 20.30
C GLU A 162 0.31 -8.57 21.65
N GLU A 163 0.43 -9.89 21.63
CA GLU A 163 0.55 -10.72 22.82
C GLU A 163 1.87 -10.48 23.58
N GLU A 164 2.99 -10.40 22.86
CA GLU A 164 4.32 -10.13 23.43
C GLU A 164 4.36 -8.76 24.12
N ARG A 165 3.80 -7.73 23.49
CA ARG A 165 3.86 -6.34 23.97
C ARG A 165 2.66 -5.92 24.81
N LYS A 166 1.60 -6.74 24.88
CA LYS A 166 0.32 -6.43 25.53
C LYS A 166 -0.28 -5.10 25.05
N LYS A 167 -0.11 -4.81 23.75
CA LYS A 167 -0.55 -3.56 23.10
C LYS A 167 -1.12 -3.90 21.73
N VAL A 168 -2.18 -3.19 21.34
CA VAL A 168 -2.78 -3.31 19.99
C VAL A 168 -1.84 -2.74 18.93
N PHE A 169 -1.68 -3.47 17.83
CA PHE A 169 -0.93 -3.02 16.68
C PHE A 169 -1.80 -2.06 15.85
N LEU A 170 -1.51 -0.77 15.97
CA LEU A 170 -2.12 0.26 15.15
C LEU A 170 -1.29 0.47 13.87
N TYR A 171 -1.98 0.64 12.75
CA TYR A 171 -1.45 1.10 11.47
C TYR A 171 -2.22 2.38 11.12
N ASP A 172 -1.56 3.53 11.14
CA ASP A 172 -2.20 4.85 10.93
C ASP A 172 -3.45 5.02 11.81
N GLU A 173 -3.31 4.76 13.11
CA GLU A 173 -4.37 4.83 14.14
C GLU A 173 -5.47 3.75 14.03
N VAL A 174 -5.44 2.89 13.02
CA VAL A 174 -6.42 1.81 12.84
C VAL A 174 -5.84 0.47 13.29
N PRO A 175 -6.56 -0.35 14.07
CA PRO A 175 -6.12 -1.70 14.41
C PRO A 175 -5.91 -2.56 13.16
N LEU A 176 -4.69 -3.06 12.96
CA LEU A 176 -4.33 -3.80 11.74
C LEU A 176 -5.16 -5.09 11.59
N LEU A 177 -5.47 -5.77 12.70
CA LEU A 177 -6.30 -6.97 12.66
C LEU A 177 -7.72 -6.69 12.15
N ALA A 178 -8.32 -5.56 12.53
CA ALA A 178 -9.65 -5.17 12.06
C ALA A 178 -9.66 -4.90 10.56
N MET A 179 -8.62 -4.23 10.03
CA MET A 179 -8.47 -4.02 8.59
C MET A 179 -8.37 -5.33 7.80
N LEU A 180 -7.65 -6.32 8.34
CA LEU A 180 -7.50 -7.63 7.69
C LEU A 180 -8.78 -8.47 7.76
N GLU A 181 -9.54 -8.34 8.85
CA GLU A 181 -10.86 -8.96 8.98
C GLU A 181 -11.87 -8.37 7.99
N GLU A 182 -11.93 -7.04 7.86
CA GLU A 182 -12.76 -6.35 6.87
C GLU A 182 -12.42 -6.79 5.43
N TYR A 183 -11.13 -6.94 5.13
CA TYR A 183 -10.66 -7.47 3.84
C TYR A 183 -11.16 -8.91 3.61
N ASN A 184 -11.01 -9.80 4.59
CA ASN A 184 -11.46 -11.19 4.48
C ASN A 184 -12.98 -11.28 4.29
N MET A 185 -13.75 -10.49 5.03
CA MET A 185 -15.21 -10.40 4.89
C MET A 185 -15.61 -9.92 3.49
N SER A 186 -14.99 -8.84 3.01
CA SER A 186 -15.23 -8.32 1.66
C SER A 186 -14.89 -9.34 0.56
N ARG A 187 -13.82 -10.13 0.76
CA ARG A 187 -13.42 -11.18 -0.19
C ARG A 187 -14.47 -12.30 -0.21
N GLN A 188 -14.92 -12.74 0.95
CA GLN A 188 -15.94 -13.78 1.10
C GLN A 188 -17.26 -13.36 0.45
N GLU A 189 -17.72 -12.14 0.70
CA GLU A 189 -18.94 -11.59 0.10
C GLU A 189 -18.87 -11.60 -1.44
N LYS A 190 -17.72 -11.22 -2.01
CA LYS A 190 -17.51 -11.28 -3.47
C LYS A 190 -17.56 -12.70 -4.02
N GLU A 191 -17.05 -13.69 -3.30
CA GLU A 191 -17.11 -15.09 -3.69
C GLU A 191 -18.54 -15.64 -3.63
N GLU A 192 -19.30 -15.29 -2.59
CA GLU A 192 -20.71 -15.64 -2.42
C GLU A 192 -21.60 -14.98 -3.49
N GLU A 193 -21.39 -13.71 -3.81
CA GLU A 193 -22.14 -13.04 -4.88
C GLU A 193 -21.88 -13.70 -6.25
N LYS A 194 -20.61 -14.05 -6.55
CA LYS A 194 -20.28 -14.82 -7.75
C LYS A 194 -20.98 -16.18 -7.76
N GLN A 195 -21.10 -16.85 -6.62
CA GLN A 195 -21.81 -18.11 -6.50
C GLN A 195 -23.32 -17.95 -6.71
N ARG A 196 -23.95 -16.94 -6.09
CA ARG A 196 -25.37 -16.60 -6.31
C ARG A 196 -25.68 -16.31 -7.77
N GLN A 197 -24.80 -15.58 -8.46
CA GLN A 197 -24.96 -15.30 -9.89
C GLN A 197 -24.88 -16.56 -10.75
N ARG A 198 -23.98 -17.50 -10.41
CA ARG A 198 -23.89 -18.79 -11.11
C ARG A 198 -25.14 -19.63 -10.90
N GLU A 199 -25.70 -19.65 -9.70
CA GLU A 199 -26.94 -20.37 -9.39
C GLU A 199 -28.14 -19.77 -10.12
N LYS A 200 -28.30 -18.44 -10.13
CA LYS A 200 -29.32 -17.76 -10.93
C LYS A 200 -29.21 -18.09 -12.42
N LYS A 201 -27.99 -18.09 -12.98
CA LYS A 201 -27.74 -18.48 -14.38
C LYS A 201 -28.08 -19.96 -14.64
N LYS A 202 -27.81 -20.86 -13.69
CA LYS A 202 -28.19 -22.28 -13.80
C LYS A 202 -29.70 -22.47 -13.82
N VAL A 203 -30.42 -21.81 -12.91
CA VAL A 203 -31.89 -21.88 -12.84
C VAL A 203 -32.51 -21.30 -14.12
N GLN A 204 -32.03 -20.14 -14.59
CA GLN A 204 -32.50 -19.56 -15.85
C GLN A 204 -32.20 -20.46 -17.06
N SER A 205 -31.01 -21.05 -17.13
CA SER A 205 -30.66 -22.02 -18.18
C SER A 205 -31.51 -23.28 -18.13
N GLN A 206 -31.88 -23.76 -16.95
CA GLN A 206 -32.73 -24.95 -16.79
C GLN A 206 -34.19 -24.65 -17.20
N VAL A 207 -34.69 -23.45 -16.92
CA VAL A 207 -35.99 -22.97 -17.42
C VAL A 207 -35.99 -22.83 -18.94
N VAL A 208 -34.92 -22.30 -19.55
CA VAL A 208 -34.78 -22.21 -21.02
C VAL A 208 -34.70 -23.60 -21.66
N VAL A 209 -33.96 -24.55 -21.09
CA VAL A 209 -33.88 -25.93 -21.62
C VAL A 209 -35.22 -26.67 -21.53
N VAL A 210 -36.01 -26.43 -20.48
CA VAL A 210 -37.38 -26.99 -20.40
C VAL A 210 -38.30 -26.36 -21.44
N GLN A 211 -38.15 -25.06 -21.71
CA GLN A 211 -38.94 -24.35 -22.72
C GLN A 211 -38.55 -24.73 -24.16
N GLU A 212 -37.26 -24.95 -24.44
CA GLU A 212 -36.78 -25.46 -25.74
C GLU A 212 -37.18 -26.94 -25.97
N ASN A 213 -37.29 -27.75 -24.91
CA ASN A 213 -37.82 -29.12 -25.02
C ASN A 213 -39.32 -29.18 -25.35
N LEU A 214 -40.07 -28.08 -25.25
CA LEU A 214 -41.47 -28.00 -25.71
C LEU A 214 -41.60 -27.56 -27.17
N PHE A 215 -40.53 -27.06 -27.81
CA PHE A 215 -40.54 -26.59 -29.21
C PHE A 215 -39.66 -27.46 -30.12
N GLY A 216 -40.03 -28.75 -30.27
CA GLY A 216 -39.75 -29.58 -31.45
C GLY A 216 -38.29 -30.03 -31.71
N PRO A 217 -38.08 -31.16 -32.42
CA PRO A 217 -36.75 -31.74 -32.57
C PRO A 217 -35.89 -30.92 -33.55
N ARG A 218 -34.71 -30.52 -33.08
CA ARG A 218 -33.62 -29.96 -33.89
C ARG A 218 -33.24 -30.96 -35.01
N PRO A 219 -33.12 -30.54 -36.28
CA PRO A 219 -32.71 -31.44 -37.34
C PRO A 219 -31.26 -31.91 -37.08
N THR A 220 -31.13 -33.22 -36.91
CA THR A 220 -29.86 -33.94 -36.85
C THR A 220 -29.10 -33.77 -38.17
N THR A 221 -28.01 -33.00 -38.17
CA THR A 221 -27.02 -33.05 -39.25
C THR A 221 -26.17 -34.31 -39.07
N SER A 222 -26.74 -35.44 -39.46
CA SER A 222 -26.05 -36.72 -39.63
C SER A 222 -24.97 -36.56 -40.71
N SER A 223 -23.72 -36.28 -40.30
CA SER A 223 -22.55 -36.50 -41.16
C SER A 223 -22.26 -38.01 -41.23
N ARG A 224 -23.10 -38.72 -41.99
CA ARG A 224 -22.74 -40.05 -42.52
C ARG A 224 -21.85 -39.80 -43.74
N ARG A 225 -20.53 -39.74 -43.54
CA ARG A 225 -19.59 -39.93 -44.65
C ARG A 225 -19.51 -41.42 -44.96
N LEU A 226 -20.11 -41.77 -46.09
CA LEU A 226 -20.07 -43.07 -46.72
C LEU A 226 -18.62 -43.48 -46.99
N SER A 227 -18.31 -44.73 -46.63
CA SER A 227 -17.07 -45.42 -46.96
C SER A 227 -17.03 -45.66 -48.47
N ASN A 228 -15.96 -45.23 -49.14
CA ASN A 228 -15.68 -45.68 -50.50
C ASN A 228 -14.56 -46.73 -50.43
N ARG A 229 -14.94 -47.99 -50.64
CA ARG A 229 -14.05 -49.13 -50.82
C ARG A 229 -14.15 -49.58 -52.28
N SER A 230 -13.05 -49.50 -53.01
CA SER A 230 -12.68 -50.39 -54.14
C SER A 230 -11.30 -49.95 -54.68
N LEU A 231 -10.19 -50.60 -54.30
CA LEU A 231 -9.53 -51.78 -54.90
C LEU A 231 -8.65 -51.48 -56.13
N ASN A 232 -7.33 -51.46 -55.90
CA ASN A 232 -6.27 -52.23 -56.60
C ASN A 232 -4.91 -51.71 -56.13
N GLY A 233 -4.21 -52.43 -55.24
CA GLY A 233 -3.13 -53.38 -55.57
C GLY A 233 -1.80 -52.69 -55.23
N GLY A 234 -0.93 -53.12 -54.32
CA GLY A 234 -0.49 -54.46 -53.94
C GLY A 234 1.05 -54.42 -54.00
N PHE A 235 1.72 -54.95 -52.97
CA PHE A 235 3.16 -55.30 -52.88
C PHE A 235 4.17 -54.30 -52.27
N SER A 236 4.43 -54.52 -50.98
CA SER A 236 5.71 -54.92 -50.34
C SER A 236 7.02 -54.14 -50.53
N ASN A 237 7.60 -53.81 -49.37
CA ASN A 237 9.02 -53.82 -48.96
C ASN A 237 10.11 -53.20 -49.83
N GLY A 238 10.93 -52.34 -49.19
CA GLY A 238 12.28 -52.04 -49.65
C GLY A 238 12.90 -50.84 -48.94
N ALA A 239 13.57 -51.06 -47.81
CA ALA A 239 14.60 -50.13 -47.33
C ALA A 239 15.72 -50.06 -48.37
N GLN A 240 16.28 -48.86 -48.63
CA GLN A 240 17.73 -48.58 -48.63
C GLN A 240 18.14 -47.26 -49.33
N VAL A 241 19.04 -46.54 -48.65
CA VAL A 241 20.34 -46.03 -49.15
C VAL A 241 20.43 -44.63 -49.81
N ASN A 242 21.17 -43.78 -49.08
CA ASN A 242 22.17 -42.79 -49.48
C ASN A 242 21.89 -41.80 -50.61
N LYS A 243 22.02 -40.51 -50.30
CA LYS A 243 22.97 -39.62 -51.00
C LYS A 243 23.65 -38.66 -50.02
N ARG A 244 24.91 -38.96 -49.71
CA ARG A 244 25.93 -38.04 -49.18
C ARG A 244 26.89 -37.81 -50.35
N PHE A 245 27.20 -36.57 -50.69
CA PHE A 245 28.44 -36.21 -51.37
C PHE A 245 29.08 -35.09 -50.58
N SER A 246 30.29 -35.38 -50.11
CA SER A 246 31.27 -34.46 -49.54
C SER A 246 32.33 -34.19 -50.60
N LEU A 247 32.94 -33.01 -50.56
CA LEU A 247 34.32 -32.70 -50.99
C LEU A 247 34.71 -31.44 -50.17
N ASP A 248 35.49 -31.54 -49.09
CA ASP A 248 36.97 -31.67 -48.98
C ASP A 248 37.68 -30.29 -49.16
N ILE A 249 38.24 -29.71 -48.08
CA ILE A 249 39.70 -29.62 -47.74
C ILE A 249 40.31 -28.30 -48.27
N GLN A 250 41.15 -27.48 -47.59
CA GLN A 250 42.06 -27.55 -46.44
C GLN A 250 42.38 -26.09 -46.00
N GLN A 251 42.43 -25.77 -44.69
CA GLN A 251 43.62 -25.45 -43.86
C GLN A 251 44.29 -24.06 -43.97
N LEU A 252 44.65 -23.57 -42.76
CA LEU A 252 45.77 -22.71 -42.33
C LEU A 252 45.57 -21.20 -42.06
N GLY A 253 46.05 -20.79 -40.88
CA GLY A 253 46.58 -19.46 -40.54
C GLY A 253 45.70 -18.62 -39.59
N SER A 254 45.81 -18.78 -38.27
CA SER A 254 46.72 -18.05 -37.36
C SER A 254 46.38 -16.58 -37.09
N SER A 255 45.93 -16.34 -35.85
CA SER A 255 46.44 -15.33 -34.91
C SER A 255 46.12 -13.83 -35.11
N CYS A 256 45.49 -13.30 -34.04
CA CYS A 256 45.97 -12.16 -33.23
C CYS A 256 45.37 -10.74 -33.38
N ILE A 257 44.84 -10.26 -32.24
CA ILE A 257 45.20 -9.00 -31.54
C ILE A 257 44.36 -7.71 -31.80
N ASN A 258 43.81 -7.18 -30.68
CA ASN A 258 43.46 -5.78 -30.29
C ASN A 258 42.28 -5.07 -31.02
N SER A 259 41.45 -4.20 -30.44
CA SER A 259 41.14 -3.67 -29.08
C SER A 259 39.91 -2.70 -29.24
N PRO A 260 39.53 -1.75 -28.35
CA PRO A 260 38.18 -1.63 -27.76
C PRO A 260 37.46 -0.27 -28.04
N THR A 261 36.48 0.10 -27.19
CA THR A 261 35.77 1.41 -27.04
C THR A 261 34.50 1.54 -27.90
N GLN A 262 33.29 1.90 -27.45
CA GLN A 262 32.77 2.95 -26.53
C GLN A 262 31.45 2.42 -25.91
N GLY A 263 31.05 2.65 -24.66
CA GLY A 263 30.89 3.93 -23.95
C GLY A 263 29.49 4.51 -24.19
N THR A 264 28.51 4.26 -23.30
CA THR A 264 27.44 5.22 -22.96
C THR A 264 26.63 4.74 -21.75
N SER A 265 26.83 5.44 -20.63
CA SER A 265 26.00 5.45 -19.43
C SER A 265 24.81 6.39 -19.64
N PHE A 266 23.60 5.96 -19.26
CA PHE A 266 22.49 6.87 -18.95
C PHE A 266 21.89 6.52 -17.60
N ILE A 267 22.32 7.30 -16.60
CA ILE A 267 21.65 7.51 -15.33
C ILE A 267 20.39 8.33 -15.64
N ARG A 268 19.23 7.85 -15.19
CA ARG A 268 18.07 8.72 -14.98
C ARG A 268 17.47 8.44 -13.62
N GLU A 269 17.92 9.27 -12.69
CA GLU A 269 17.32 9.54 -11.41
C GLU A 269 15.94 10.20 -11.62
N GLY A 270 14.93 9.76 -10.87
CA GLY A 270 13.55 10.18 -11.07
C GLY A 270 12.62 9.71 -9.94
N LYS A 271 12.76 10.38 -8.79
CA LYS A 271 11.70 10.73 -7.81
C LYS A 271 10.58 9.69 -7.61
N LYS A 272 10.70 8.88 -6.55
CA LYS A 272 9.56 8.18 -5.94
C LYS A 272 8.65 9.22 -5.29
N ALA A 273 7.54 9.54 -5.94
CA ALA A 273 6.43 10.23 -5.29
C ALA A 273 5.78 9.25 -4.31
N HIS A 274 5.91 9.53 -3.01
CA HIS A 274 5.14 8.88 -1.96
C HIS A 274 3.68 9.32 -2.12
N ARG A 275 2.92 8.51 -2.86
CA ARG A 275 1.50 8.73 -3.06
C ARG A 275 0.80 8.27 -1.78
N GLN A 276 0.41 9.20 -0.92
CA GLN A 276 -0.56 8.94 0.15
C GLN A 276 -1.77 8.24 -0.49
N LYS A 277 -1.96 6.96 -0.18
CA LYS A 277 -3.14 6.21 -0.56
C LYS A 277 -4.18 6.47 0.52
N ALA A 278 -5.06 7.44 0.25
CA ALA A 278 -6.25 7.63 1.06
C ALA A 278 -7.08 6.34 1.02
N PHE A 279 -7.23 5.69 2.17
CA PHE A 279 -8.35 4.78 2.39
C PHE A 279 -9.61 5.63 2.47
N PHE A 280 -10.64 5.21 1.74
CA PHE A 280 -11.98 5.77 1.89
C PHE A 280 -12.51 5.32 3.25
N GLN A 281 -12.53 6.25 4.19
CA GLN A 281 -13.22 6.15 5.45
C GLN A 281 -14.72 6.14 5.13
N THR A 282 -15.34 4.97 5.08
CA THR A 282 -16.80 4.87 4.98
C THR A 282 -17.34 5.21 6.37
N GLY A 283 -17.84 6.45 6.51
CA GLY A 283 -18.30 7.01 7.77
C GLY A 283 -19.47 6.22 8.38
N LEU A 284 -19.31 5.83 9.64
CA LEU A 284 -20.41 5.45 10.53
C LEU A 284 -21.15 6.71 10.96
N ALA A 285 -22.23 7.06 10.26
CA ALA A 285 -23.23 8.00 10.76
C ALA A 285 -24.42 7.21 11.32
N SER A 286 -24.39 6.92 12.61
CA SER A 286 -25.54 6.40 13.36
C SER A 286 -26.55 7.53 13.58
N HIS A 287 -27.56 7.64 12.73
CA HIS A 287 -28.71 8.50 13.01
C HIS A 287 -29.68 7.73 13.91
N LEU A 288 -29.59 8.03 15.21
CA LEU A 288 -30.58 7.68 16.22
C LEU A 288 -31.94 8.25 15.77
N ARG A 289 -32.97 7.41 15.76
CA ARG A 289 -34.37 7.84 15.62
C ARG A 289 -34.87 8.22 17.00
N GLU A 290 -35.38 9.44 17.15
CA GLU A 290 -36.36 9.75 18.16
C GLU A 290 -37.57 10.42 17.49
N ASP A 291 -38.69 9.73 17.61
CA ASP A 291 -40.01 10.20 17.27
C ASP A 291 -40.42 11.34 18.22
N THR A 292 -40.92 12.44 17.69
CA THR A 292 -41.88 13.28 18.42
C THR A 292 -42.81 13.96 17.41
N ALA A 293 -44.06 13.51 17.45
CA ALA A 293 -45.20 14.13 16.80
C ALA A 293 -45.52 15.49 17.44
N SER A 294 -45.98 16.48 16.65
CA SER A 294 -47.20 17.24 16.95
C SER A 294 -47.48 18.35 15.91
N VAL A 295 -48.60 18.16 15.20
CA VAL A 295 -49.68 19.12 14.89
C VAL A 295 -49.40 20.41 14.09
N VAL A 296 -50.10 20.44 12.95
CA VAL A 296 -50.44 21.55 12.06
C VAL A 296 -51.37 22.57 12.74
N SER A 297 -51.15 23.88 12.53
CA SER A 297 -52.11 24.82 11.88
C SER A 297 -52.18 26.24 12.47
N SER A 298 -52.15 27.19 11.53
CA SER A 298 -52.94 28.45 11.48
C SER A 298 -52.46 29.73 12.19
N PHE A 299 -52.10 30.71 11.34
CA PHE A 299 -52.55 32.11 11.27
C PHE A 299 -52.80 32.90 12.56
N SER A 300 -52.08 34.01 12.76
CA SER A 300 -52.66 35.37 12.65
C SER A 300 -51.59 36.47 12.78
N SER A 301 -51.78 37.56 12.04
CA SER A 301 -50.99 38.80 12.03
C SER A 301 -50.92 39.51 13.40
N PRO A 302 -50.08 40.55 13.52
CA PRO A 302 -50.69 41.88 13.61
C PRO A 302 -49.98 42.99 12.82
N LEU A 303 -50.76 44.04 12.60
CA LEU A 303 -50.51 45.30 11.88
C LEU A 303 -49.92 46.39 12.80
N LEU A 304 -49.12 47.24 12.16
CA LEU A 304 -48.98 48.71 12.33
C LEU A 304 -48.15 49.23 13.53
N PRO A 305 -47.62 50.47 13.47
CA PRO A 305 -47.85 51.56 12.50
C PRO A 305 -46.79 51.71 11.40
#